data_AF-A0A3D5I8U8-F1
#
_entry.id   AF-A0A3D5I8U8-F1
#
_cell.length_a   1.000
_cell.length_b   1.000
_cell.length_c   1.000
_cell.angle_alpha   90.00
_cell.angle_beta   90.00
_cell.angle_gamma   90.00
#
_symmetry.space_group_name_H-M   'P 1'
#
loop_
_entity.id
_entity.type
_entity.pdbx_description
1 polymer ?
#
loop_
_entity_poly.entity_id
_entity_poly.type
_entity_poly.pdbx_seq_one_letter_code
_entity_poly.pdbx_strand_id
1 'polypeptide(L)'
;MRFAEYIKDQKRNILCFILAFGTYLLNRCVLQAHTQNGVRYFCQCYLNDMLCPLCFLPLVDMLGAWVHHPLRRIRDVLLLIGCASLIWEGVTPAINPKSVFDWLDFLCYFAGAVAYWLLIHKSKSNKKSTF
;
A
#
# COMPACT_ATOMS: atom_id res chain seq x y z
N MET A 1 -8.23 -3.40 23.19
CA MET A 1 -7.20 -4.15 22.42
C MET A 1 -6.12 -4.59 23.40
N ARG A 2 -5.68 -5.86 23.43
CA ARG A 2 -4.58 -6.26 24.32
C ARG A 2 -3.29 -5.57 23.85
N PHE A 3 -2.54 -4.95 24.75
CA PHE A 3 -1.33 -4.17 24.45
C PHE A 3 -0.32 -4.93 23.56
N ALA A 4 -0.18 -6.25 23.77
CA ALA A 4 0.67 -7.11 22.96
C ALA A 4 0.21 -7.26 21.50
N GLU A 5 -1.10 -7.25 21.23
CA GLU A 5 -1.64 -7.29 19.86
C GLU A 5 -1.39 -5.98 19.14
N TYR A 6 -1.53 -4.84 19.85
CA TYR A 6 -1.20 -3.53 19.32
C TYR A 6 0.27 -3.49 18.86
N ILE A 7 1.23 -3.83 19.74
CA ILE A 7 2.66 -3.84 19.37
C ILE A 7 2.93 -4.76 18.17
N LYS A 8 2.27 -5.91 18.09
CA LYS A 8 2.44 -6.85 16.98
C LYS A 8 1.93 -6.29 15.65
N ASP A 9 0.79 -5.62 15.66
CA ASP A 9 0.21 -4.98 14.47
C ASP A 9 1.10 -3.80 14.03
N GLN A 10 1.58 -2.98 14.97
CA GLN A 10 2.51 -1.87 14.70
C GLN A 10 3.82 -2.31 14.03
N LYS A 11 4.43 -3.42 14.50
CA LYS A 11 5.64 -3.98 13.87
C LYS A 11 5.43 -4.34 12.40
N ARG A 12 4.22 -4.78 12.02
CA ARG A 12 3.89 -5.12 10.63
C ARG A 12 3.69 -3.90 9.77
N ASN A 13 3.05 -2.87 10.32
CA ASN A 13 2.91 -1.59 9.64
C ASN A 13 4.28 -0.98 9.36
N ILE A 14 5.20 -1.02 10.32
CA ILE A 14 6.59 -0.61 10.15
C ILE A 14 7.31 -1.48 9.10
N LEU A 15 7.08 -2.80 9.09
CA LEU A 15 7.65 -3.67 8.06
C LEU A 15 7.15 -3.31 6.64
N CYS A 16 5.86 -3.00 6.49
CA CYS A 16 5.30 -2.56 5.20
C CYS A 16 5.98 -1.27 4.74
N PHE A 17 6.22 -0.34 5.66
CA PHE A 17 6.98 0.87 5.41
C PHE A 17 8.41 0.62 4.93
N ILE A 18 9.13 -0.25 5.64
CA ILE A 18 10.52 -0.60 5.28
C ILE A 18 10.56 -1.27 3.91
N LEU A 19 9.61 -2.17 3.62
CA LEU A 19 9.50 -2.81 2.31
C LEU A 19 9.20 -1.77 1.23
N ALA A 20 8.21 -0.90 1.43
CA ALA A 20 7.83 0.09 0.44
C ALA A 20 8.97 1.08 0.17
N PHE A 21 9.62 1.59 1.22
CA PHE A 21 10.75 2.51 1.09
C PHE A 21 11.97 1.82 0.47
N GLY A 22 12.27 0.58 0.87
CA GLY A 22 13.36 -0.21 0.31
C GLY A 22 13.15 -0.51 -1.17
N THR A 23 11.94 -0.91 -1.57
CA THR A 23 11.60 -1.13 -2.99
C THR A 23 11.62 0.17 -3.78
N TYR A 24 11.19 1.30 -3.20
CA TYR A 24 11.29 2.61 -3.85
C TYR A 24 12.75 3.03 -4.09
N LEU A 25 13.63 2.88 -3.09
CA LEU A 25 15.05 3.17 -3.26
C LEU A 25 15.70 2.24 -4.28
N LEU A 26 15.41 0.95 -4.22
CA LEU A 26 15.89 -0.04 -5.20
C LEU A 26 15.41 0.34 -6.62
N ASN A 27 14.14 0.74 -6.75
CA ASN A 27 13.56 1.18 -8.00
C ASN A 27 14.33 2.37 -8.58
N ARG A 28 14.49 3.42 -7.76
CA ARG A 28 15.07 4.69 -8.17
C ARG A 28 16.58 4.62 -8.41
N CYS A 29 17.32 3.86 -7.61
CA CYS A 29 18.78 3.78 -7.71
C CYS A 29 19.24 2.72 -8.71
N VAL A 30 18.52 1.60 -8.83
CA VAL A 30 18.98 0.43 -9.59
C VAL A 30 18.07 0.12 -10.75
N LEU A 31 16.77 -0.13 -10.54
CA LEU A 31 15.91 -0.66 -11.61
C LEU A 31 15.76 0.34 -12.74
N GLN A 32 15.53 1.62 -12.46
CA GLN A 32 15.39 2.62 -13.53
C GLN A 32 16.67 2.82 -14.33
N ALA A 33 17.85 2.56 -13.73
CA ALA A 33 19.15 2.69 -14.39
C ALA A 33 19.55 1.44 -15.19
N HIS A 34 19.18 0.24 -14.71
CA HIS A 34 19.60 -1.04 -15.31
C HIS A 34 18.54 -1.73 -16.17
N THR A 35 17.29 -1.27 -16.17
CA THR A 35 16.22 -1.85 -17.01
C THR A 35 16.04 -1.06 -18.30
N GLN A 36 15.72 -1.78 -19.39
CA GLN A 36 15.45 -1.19 -20.70
C GLN A 36 13.99 -1.42 -21.10
N ASN A 37 13.49 -0.59 -22.02
CA ASN A 37 12.19 -0.73 -22.68
C ASN A 37 11.00 -0.79 -21.71
N GLY A 38 10.07 -1.74 -21.91
CA GLY A 38 8.80 -1.82 -21.16
C GLY A 38 8.95 -2.05 -19.66
N VAL A 39 10.04 -2.70 -19.21
CA VAL A 39 10.29 -2.90 -17.78
C VAL A 39 10.64 -1.58 -17.10
N ARG A 40 11.41 -0.73 -17.79
CA ARG A 40 11.71 0.62 -17.31
C ARG A 40 10.46 1.48 -17.24
N TYR A 41 9.60 1.39 -18.26
CA TYR A 41 8.32 2.09 -18.27
C TYR A 41 7.43 1.68 -17.09
N PHE A 42 7.32 0.38 -16.82
CA PHE A 42 6.58 -0.11 -15.66
C PHE A 42 7.17 0.35 -14.32
N CYS A 43 8.50 0.33 -14.19
CA CYS A 43 9.20 0.78 -13.00
C CYS A 43 9.04 2.29 -12.75
N GLN A 44 8.92 3.09 -13.82
CA GLN A 44 8.78 4.54 -13.73
C GLN A 44 7.35 4.98 -13.47
N CYS A 45 6.38 4.39 -14.16
CA CYS A 45 4.96 4.71 -14.05
C CYS A 45 4.34 3.95 -12.87
N TYR A 46 4.11 2.65 -13.03
CA TYR A 46 3.19 1.88 -12.19
C TYR A 46 3.75 1.35 -10.86
N LEU A 47 5.07 1.11 -10.77
CA LEU A 47 5.63 0.48 -9.58
C LEU A 47 5.45 1.37 -8.34
N ASN A 48 5.56 2.69 -8.49
CA ASN A 48 5.40 3.61 -7.37
C ASN A 48 3.94 3.66 -6.89
N ASP A 49 2.97 3.56 -7.79
CA ASP A 49 1.54 3.51 -7.44
C ASP A 49 1.19 2.23 -6.68
N MET A 50 1.86 1.11 -6.99
CA MET A 50 1.74 -0.11 -6.17
C MET A 50 2.33 0.03 -4.77
N LEU A 51 3.38 0.85 -4.59
CA LEU A 51 4.02 1.08 -3.29
C LEU A 51 3.24 2.07 -2.42
N CYS A 52 2.51 3.01 -3.03
CA CYS A 52 1.74 4.03 -2.32
C CYS A 52 0.77 3.44 -1.27
N PRO A 53 -0.09 2.44 -1.58
CA PRO A 53 -0.94 1.78 -0.60
C PRO A 53 -0.16 1.12 0.55
N LEU A 54 1.05 0.59 0.30
CA LEU A 54 1.90 -0.02 1.32
C LEU A 54 2.50 0.99 2.29
N CYS A 55 2.51 2.28 1.96
CA CYS A 55 2.87 3.37 2.88
C CYS A 55 1.61 3.99 3.52
N PHE A 56 0.58 4.24 2.73
CA PHE A 56 -0.61 4.96 3.15
C PHE A 56 -1.49 4.15 4.12
N LEU A 57 -1.83 2.91 3.77
CA LEU A 57 -2.68 2.06 4.62
C LEU A 57 -2.09 1.78 6.01
N PRO A 58 -0.79 1.48 6.17
CA PRO A 58 -0.23 1.35 7.51
C PRO A 58 -0.31 2.64 8.34
N LEU A 59 -0.19 3.84 7.76
CA LEU A 59 -0.41 5.09 8.51
C LEU A 59 -1.84 5.18 9.01
N VAL A 60 -2.81 4.91 8.13
CA VAL A 60 -4.22 4.96 8.49
C VAL A 60 -4.52 3.90 9.56
N ASP A 61 -3.92 2.72 9.49
CA ASP A 61 -4.09 1.69 10.51
C ASP A 61 -3.45 2.07 11.85
N MET A 62 -2.28 2.72 11.83
CA MET A 62 -1.63 3.25 13.04
C MET A 62 -2.49 4.35 13.70
N LEU A 63 -3.04 5.27 12.91
CA LEU A 63 -3.96 6.31 13.38
C LEU A 63 -5.28 5.71 13.87
N GLY A 64 -5.85 4.76 13.14
CA GLY A 64 -7.07 4.05 13.52
C GLY A 64 -6.89 3.30 14.83
N ALA A 65 -5.72 2.71 15.08
CA ALA A 65 -5.40 2.06 16.33
C ALA A 65 -5.40 3.02 17.54
N TRP A 66 -5.00 4.29 17.35
CA TRP A 66 -5.09 5.33 18.39
C TRP A 66 -6.54 5.65 18.76
N VAL A 67 -7.45 5.62 17.78
CA VAL A 67 -8.90 5.87 17.97
C VAL A 67 -9.67 4.56 18.24
N HIS A 68 -8.97 3.45 18.51
CA HIS A 68 -9.55 2.11 18.73
C HIS A 68 -10.34 1.51 17.54
N HIS A 69 -10.15 2.02 16.33
CA HIS A 69 -10.73 1.53 15.08
C HIS A 69 -9.65 1.08 14.08
N PRO A 70 -8.99 -0.08 14.29
CA PRO A 70 -7.98 -0.61 13.37
C PRO A 70 -8.59 -1.15 12.06
N LEU A 71 -7.86 -1.02 10.96
CA LEU A 71 -8.23 -1.50 9.62
C LEU A 71 -8.09 -3.02 9.54
N ARG A 72 -9.15 -3.74 9.93
CA ARG A 72 -9.14 -5.20 9.97
C ARG A 72 -9.94 -5.87 8.85
N ARG A 73 -10.85 -5.17 8.19
CA ARG A 73 -11.66 -5.75 7.10
C ARG A 73 -11.06 -5.35 5.76
N ILE A 74 -10.98 -6.31 4.83
CA ILE A 74 -10.54 -6.02 3.46
C ILE A 74 -11.46 -5.03 2.76
N ARG A 75 -12.76 -5.03 3.09
CA ARG A 75 -13.73 -4.06 2.55
C ARG A 75 -13.34 -2.63 2.91
N ASP A 76 -12.96 -2.38 4.15
CA ASP A 76 -12.57 -1.04 4.61
C ASP A 76 -11.29 -0.59 3.91
N VAL A 77 -10.32 -1.50 3.74
CA VAL A 77 -9.08 -1.25 2.99
C VAL A 77 -9.36 -0.91 1.52
N LEU A 78 -10.21 -1.70 0.85
CA LEU A 78 -10.56 -1.51 -0.56
C LEU A 78 -11.39 -0.25 -0.80
N LEU A 79 -12.32 0.07 0.11
CA LEU A 79 -13.08 1.32 0.04
C LEU A 79 -12.16 2.52 0.21
N LEU A 80 -11.24 2.46 1.19
CA LEU A 80 -10.33 3.56 1.46
C LEU A 80 -9.37 3.80 0.30
N ILE A 81 -8.79 2.75 -0.29
CA ILE A 81 -7.95 2.91 -1.48
C ILE A 81 -8.76 3.28 -2.74
N GLY A 82 -9.99 2.80 -2.87
CA GLY A 82 -10.89 3.19 -3.96
C GLY A 82 -11.22 4.68 -3.93
N CYS A 83 -11.56 5.21 -2.75
CA CYS A 83 -11.75 6.64 -2.57
C CYS A 83 -10.45 7.42 -2.81
N ALA A 84 -9.32 6.96 -2.25
CA ALA A 84 -8.03 7.63 -2.41
C ALA A 84 -7.57 7.68 -3.87
N SER A 85 -7.71 6.57 -4.61
CA SER A 85 -7.36 6.49 -6.04
C SER A 85 -8.29 7.33 -6.90
N LEU A 86 -9.59 7.40 -6.62
CA LEU A 86 -10.50 8.31 -7.33
C LEU A 86 -10.16 9.78 -7.06
N ILE A 87 -9.76 10.12 -5.84
CA ILE A 87 -9.28 11.46 -5.52
C ILE A 87 -7.97 11.74 -6.24
N TRP A 88 -7.02 10.80 -6.23
CA TRP A 88 -5.72 10.99 -6.85
C TRP A 88 -5.85 11.11 -8.37
N GLU A 89 -6.52 10.17 -9.04
CA GLU A 89 -6.71 10.20 -10.48
C GLU A 89 -7.69 11.29 -10.95
N GLY A 90 -8.69 11.65 -10.13
CA GLY A 90 -9.71 12.64 -10.48
C GLY A 90 -9.31 14.08 -10.18
N VAL A 91 -8.61 14.31 -9.07
CA VAL A 91 -8.22 15.66 -8.62
C VAL A 91 -6.85 16.06 -9.16
N THR A 92 -5.94 15.12 -9.37
CA THR A 92 -4.59 15.47 -9.89
C THR A 92 -4.62 16.13 -11.26
N PRO A 93 -5.47 15.73 -12.23
CA PRO A 93 -5.62 16.46 -13.50
C PRO A 93 -6.10 17.90 -13.34
N ALA A 94 -6.87 18.21 -12.29
CA ALA A 94 -7.33 19.57 -12.00
C ALA A 94 -6.19 20.48 -11.50
N ILE A 95 -5.12 19.90 -10.95
CA ILE A 95 -3.96 20.63 -10.41
C ILE A 95 -2.79 20.61 -11.39
N ASN A 96 -2.60 19.48 -12.08
CA ASN A 96 -1.52 19.26 -13.03
C ASN A 96 -2.10 18.82 -14.39
N PRO A 97 -2.12 19.70 -15.40
CA PRO A 97 -2.70 19.41 -16.70
C PRO A 97 -1.94 18.34 -17.51
N LYS A 98 -0.78 17.88 -17.02
CA LYS A 98 -0.05 16.74 -17.60
C LYS A 98 -0.50 15.38 -17.06
N SER A 99 -1.32 15.36 -16.00
CA SER A 99 -1.86 14.14 -15.41
C SER A 99 -3.08 13.70 -16.22
N VAL A 100 -3.05 12.46 -16.67
CA VAL A 100 -4.15 11.81 -17.40
C VAL A 100 -4.66 10.70 -16.51
N PHE A 101 -5.99 10.55 -16.47
CA PHE A 101 -6.63 9.45 -15.77
C PHE A 101 -6.21 8.12 -16.40
N ASP A 102 -5.45 7.29 -15.68
CA ASP A 102 -5.02 5.97 -16.14
C ASP A 102 -5.68 4.85 -15.30
N TRP A 103 -6.41 3.96 -15.97
CA TRP A 103 -7.02 2.78 -15.32
C TRP A 103 -5.97 1.81 -14.78
N LEU A 104 -4.75 1.80 -15.34
CA LEU A 104 -3.66 0.96 -14.84
C LEU A 104 -3.15 1.45 -13.49
N ASP A 105 -3.07 2.77 -13.26
CA ASP A 105 -2.69 3.34 -11.97
C ASP A 105 -3.72 2.97 -10.90
N PHE A 106 -5.01 3.04 -11.24
CA PHE A 106 -6.09 2.55 -10.39
C PHE A 106 -5.89 1.07 -10.02
N LEU A 107 -5.61 0.20 -10.99
CA LEU A 107 -5.37 -1.22 -10.73
C LEU A 107 -4.14 -1.46 -9.84
N CYS A 108 -3.08 -0.66 -10.03
CA CYS A 108 -1.87 -0.71 -9.23
C CYS A 108 -2.10 -0.32 -7.76
N TYR A 109 -2.92 0.70 -7.50
CA TYR A 109 -3.37 1.05 -6.15
C TYR A 109 -4.10 -0.12 -5.47
N PHE A 110 -4.99 -0.79 -6.20
CA PHE A 110 -5.70 -1.97 -5.67
C PHE A 110 -4.76 -3.14 -5.40
N ALA A 111 -3.80 -3.40 -6.30
CA ALA A 111 -2.82 -4.45 -6.13
C ALA A 111 -1.94 -4.22 -4.88
N GLY A 112 -1.49 -2.99 -4.65
CA GLY A 112 -0.76 -2.62 -3.43
C GLY A 112 -1.60 -2.78 -2.16
N ALA A 113 -2.88 -2.40 -2.20
CA ALA A 113 -3.79 -2.56 -1.07
C ALA A 113 -4.04 -4.04 -0.70
N VAL A 114 -4.19 -4.90 -1.70
CA VAL A 114 -4.29 -6.35 -1.50
C VAL A 114 -2.99 -6.91 -0.93
N ALA A 115 -1.82 -6.49 -1.43
CA ALA A 115 -0.52 -6.90 -0.90
C ALA A 115 -0.36 -6.51 0.59
N TYR A 116 -0.72 -5.28 0.96
CA TYR A 116 -0.75 -4.84 2.36
C TYR A 116 -1.68 -5.71 3.22
N TRP A 117 -2.91 -5.95 2.76
CA TRP A 117 -3.88 -6.77 3.50
C TRP A 117 -3.36 -8.18 3.76
N LEU A 118 -2.73 -8.81 2.75
CA LEU A 118 -2.09 -10.12 2.87
C LEU A 118 -0.97 -10.10 3.92
N LEU A 119 -0.08 -9.11 3.90
CA LEU A 119 1.02 -9.01 4.88
C LEU A 119 0.52 -8.94 6.32
N ILE A 120 -0.60 -8.26 6.56
CA ILE A 120 -1.20 -8.15 7.90
C ILE A 120 -2.01 -9.40 8.28
N HIS A 121 -2.69 -10.06 7.34
CA HIS A 121 -3.58 -11.19 7.65
C HIS A 121 -2.92 -12.57 7.59
N LYS A 122 -1.88 -12.79 6.78
CA LYS A 122 -1.26 -14.13 6.57
C LYS A 122 -0.77 -14.78 7.86
N SER A 123 -0.46 -14.00 8.89
CA SER A 123 0.02 -14.52 10.19
C SER A 123 -1.04 -14.59 11.31
N LYS A 124 -2.30 -14.18 11.06
CA LYS A 124 -3.42 -14.53 11.97
C LYS A 124 -3.93 -15.95 11.76
N SER A 125 -3.76 -16.50 10.56
CA SER A 125 -4.17 -17.88 10.24
C SER A 125 -3.32 -18.95 10.96
N ASN A 126 -2.05 -18.65 11.26
CA ASN A 126 -1.12 -19.61 11.89
C ASN A 126 -1.30 -19.78 13.42
N LYS A 127 -2.47 -19.43 13.96
CA LYS A 127 -2.83 -19.56 15.40
C LYS A 127 -4.21 -20.21 15.61
N LYS A 128 -4.66 -21.06 14.69
CA LYS A 128 -5.83 -21.94 14.85
C LYS A 128 -5.48 -23.38 14.47
N SER A 129 -4.61 -24.04 15.24
CA SER A 129 -4.59 -25.51 15.34
C SER A 129 -3.78 -25.93 16.57
N THR A 130 -4.31 -25.66 17.76
CA THR A 130 -3.88 -26.36 18.97
C THR A 130 -4.99 -26.21 19.99
N PHE A 131 -6.01 -27.05 19.84
CA PHE A 131 -6.82 -27.64 20.90
C PHE A 131 -7.52 -28.85 20.30
#